data_AF-A0A6P8KX55-F1
#
_entry.id   AF-A0A6P8KX55-F1
#
_cell.length_a   1.000
_cell.length_b   1.000
_cell.length_c   1.000
_cell.angle_alpha   90.00
_cell.angle_beta   90.00
_cell.angle_gamma   90.00
#
_symmetry.space_group_name_H-M   'P 1'
#
loop_
_entity.id
_entity.type
_entity.pdbx_description
1 polymer ?
#
loop_
_entity_poly.entity_id
_entity_poly.type
_entity_poly.pdbx_seq_one_letter_code
_entity_poly.pdbx_strand_id
1 'polypeptide(L)'
;MYTEMCLSDVLCYFVHVHMQIPLPTCRTYSIWKFPPNFDAINERAGTLFWFSEKMFPLMYYYALALSFVGSAHNCLEFISIFLKKPHPKKTNRLRMVKNFKDKQLRRFRIIGSILMLTAWTLLLYALATLKPNYIAPWLTIYAITTSIDMLLVVIDALVNMTTDDSFLFKILISSINFYCILSVRATLKQLIEFYGYQDVVWWIKEKFSP
;
A
#
# COMPACT_ATOMS: atom_id res chain seq x y z
N MET A 1 -36.01 -19.31 -20.43
CA MET A 1 -35.83 -19.38 -18.96
C MET A 1 -34.79 -18.33 -18.64
N TYR A 2 -35.19 -17.10 -18.29
CA TYR A 2 -35.75 -16.59 -17.04
C TYR A 2 -34.65 -15.95 -16.22
N THR A 3 -34.85 -14.67 -15.95
CA THR A 3 -33.90 -13.77 -15.31
C THR A 3 -33.45 -14.22 -13.93
N GLU A 4 -32.24 -14.80 -13.82
CA GLU A 4 -31.50 -14.96 -12.56
C GLU A 4 -31.59 -13.60 -11.83
N MET A 5 -32.01 -13.60 -10.59
CA MET A 5 -31.81 -12.45 -9.71
C MET A 5 -30.67 -12.87 -8.81
N CYS A 6 -29.49 -12.27 -8.98
CA CYS A 6 -28.49 -12.43 -7.94
C CYS A 6 -28.90 -11.61 -6.74
N LEU A 7 -29.10 -12.30 -5.62
CA LEU A 7 -29.38 -11.68 -4.33
C LEU A 7 -28.10 -11.02 -3.79
N SER A 8 -28.30 -10.04 -2.92
CA SER A 8 -27.24 -9.42 -2.11
C SER A 8 -26.79 -10.39 -1.02
N ASP A 9 -25.49 -10.61 -0.82
CA ASP A 9 -24.94 -11.55 0.17
C ASP A 9 -25.27 -11.15 1.62
N VAL A 10 -25.54 -9.87 1.91
CA VAL A 10 -26.07 -9.43 3.22
C VAL A 10 -27.51 -9.91 3.44
N LEU A 11 -28.28 -9.97 2.36
CA LEU A 11 -29.67 -10.45 2.34
C LEU A 11 -29.68 -11.98 2.31
N CYS A 12 -28.73 -12.64 1.64
CA CYS A 12 -28.46 -14.07 1.80
C CYS A 12 -28.04 -14.39 3.24
N TYR A 13 -27.16 -13.61 3.86
CA TYR A 13 -26.73 -13.82 5.25
C TYR A 13 -27.90 -13.67 6.23
N PHE A 14 -28.70 -12.61 6.10
CA PHE A 14 -29.86 -12.38 6.95
C PHE A 14 -30.95 -13.48 6.79
N VAL A 15 -31.28 -13.85 5.54
CA VAL A 15 -32.26 -14.91 5.24
C VAL A 15 -31.73 -16.28 5.67
N HIS A 16 -30.44 -16.56 5.52
CA HIS A 16 -29.84 -17.80 5.98
C HIS A 16 -29.83 -17.91 7.52
N VAL A 17 -29.43 -16.84 8.22
CA VAL A 17 -29.27 -16.84 9.68
C VAL A 17 -30.60 -16.76 10.42
N HIS A 18 -31.57 -15.99 9.92
CA HIS A 18 -32.85 -15.80 10.61
C HIS A 18 -34.02 -16.59 10.00
N MET A 19 -33.93 -17.04 8.74
CA MET A 19 -35.03 -17.73 8.06
C MET A 19 -34.69 -19.14 7.54
N GLN A 20 -33.42 -19.59 7.60
CA GLN A 20 -32.95 -20.94 7.21
C GLN A 20 -33.31 -21.39 5.78
N ILE A 21 -33.34 -20.48 4.80
CA ILE A 21 -33.62 -20.82 3.39
C ILE A 21 -32.32 -20.77 2.56
N PRO A 22 -31.94 -21.85 1.85
CA PRO A 22 -30.76 -21.85 0.96
C PRO A 22 -31.09 -21.20 -0.39
N LEU A 23 -30.25 -20.25 -0.84
CA LEU A 23 -30.40 -19.53 -2.11
C LEU A 23 -29.19 -19.76 -3.04
N PRO A 24 -29.39 -20.08 -4.33
CA PRO A 24 -28.32 -20.48 -5.26
C PRO A 24 -27.54 -19.34 -5.96
N THR A 25 -27.82 -18.05 -5.69
CA THR A 25 -27.34 -16.91 -6.51
C THR A 25 -26.57 -15.82 -5.72
N CYS A 26 -25.46 -16.18 -5.05
CA CYS A 26 -24.57 -15.22 -4.38
C CYS A 26 -23.60 -14.52 -5.37
N ARG A 27 -23.37 -13.21 -5.22
CA ARG A 27 -22.78 -12.33 -6.26
C ARG A 27 -21.47 -11.70 -5.78
N THR A 28 -20.39 -11.84 -6.57
CA THR A 28 -19.10 -11.17 -6.31
C THR A 28 -19.23 -9.64 -6.18
N TYR A 29 -18.61 -9.06 -5.16
CA TYR A 29 -18.53 -7.64 -4.86
C TYR A 29 -17.32 -6.94 -5.50
N SER A 30 -17.54 -5.72 -5.99
CA SER A 30 -16.46 -4.89 -6.52
C SER A 30 -15.98 -3.90 -5.45
N ILE A 31 -14.66 -3.69 -5.34
CA ILE A 31 -14.08 -2.70 -4.41
C ILE A 31 -14.53 -1.26 -4.67
N TRP A 32 -15.14 -0.99 -5.83
CA TRP A 32 -15.69 0.31 -6.18
C TRP A 32 -17.10 0.54 -5.62
N LYS A 33 -17.72 -0.48 -5.00
CA LYS A 33 -19.05 -0.39 -4.39
C LYS A 33 -18.92 -0.43 -2.87
N PHE A 34 -19.11 0.72 -2.23
CA PHE A 34 -19.05 0.86 -0.78
C PHE A 34 -20.40 0.55 -0.11
N PRO A 35 -20.40 0.11 1.16
CA PRO A 35 -21.64 -0.09 1.90
C PRO A 35 -22.30 1.27 2.18
N PRO A 36 -23.64 1.30 2.27
CA PRO A 36 -24.35 2.52 2.66
C PRO A 36 -23.86 2.98 4.05
N ASN A 37 -23.59 4.28 4.19
CA ASN A 37 -23.03 4.94 5.40
C ASN A 37 -21.57 4.62 5.73
N PHE A 38 -20.76 4.14 4.78
CA PHE A 38 -19.33 3.91 4.99
C PHE A 38 -18.60 5.15 5.52
N ASP A 39 -18.86 6.32 4.95
CA ASP A 39 -18.27 7.59 5.37
C ASP A 39 -18.63 7.95 6.83
N ALA A 40 -19.89 7.73 7.26
CA ALA A 40 -20.35 8.02 8.62
C ALA A 40 -19.74 7.06 9.67
N ILE A 41 -19.46 5.82 9.28
CA ILE A 41 -18.76 4.84 10.13
C ILE A 41 -17.28 5.25 10.29
N ASN A 42 -16.66 5.74 9.21
CA ASN A 42 -15.27 6.20 9.24
C ASN A 42 -15.11 7.53 9.98
N GLU A 43 -16.07 8.45 9.91
CA GLU A 43 -16.07 9.68 10.73
C GLU A 43 -16.04 9.36 12.24
N ARG A 44 -16.69 8.28 12.68
CA ARG A 44 -16.62 7.81 14.07
C ARG A 44 -15.28 7.17 14.43
N ALA A 45 -14.56 6.61 13.46
CA ALA A 45 -13.27 5.94 13.65
C ALA A 45 -12.08 6.92 13.75
N GLY A 46 -12.31 8.21 13.49
CA GLY A 46 -11.31 9.27 13.62
C GLY A 46 -11.15 10.08 12.34
N THR A 47 -11.11 11.41 12.50
CA THR A 47 -11.11 12.47 11.48
C THR A 47 -9.81 12.59 10.65
N LEU A 48 -9.18 11.47 10.27
CA LEU A 48 -8.17 11.54 9.22
C LEU A 48 -8.92 11.58 7.88
N PHE A 49 -8.91 12.75 7.25
CA PHE A 49 -9.57 13.19 5.99
C PHE A 49 -9.40 12.24 4.76
N TRP A 50 -8.76 11.09 4.93
CA TRP A 50 -8.29 10.19 3.88
C TRP A 50 -9.11 8.90 3.72
N PHE A 51 -10.22 8.76 4.46
CA PHE A 51 -11.07 7.55 4.49
C PHE A 51 -12.44 7.72 3.81
N SER A 52 -12.57 8.69 2.89
CA SER A 52 -13.84 8.89 2.17
C SER A 52 -13.95 7.96 0.97
N GLU A 53 -15.15 7.41 0.77
CA GLU A 53 -15.59 6.66 -0.42
C GLU A 53 -15.17 7.38 -1.72
N LYS A 54 -15.31 8.71 -1.78
CA LYS A 54 -15.03 9.50 -2.98
C LYS A 54 -13.53 9.56 -3.31
N MET A 55 -12.68 9.51 -2.30
CA MET A 55 -11.23 9.63 -2.47
C MET A 55 -10.54 8.27 -2.62
N PHE A 56 -11.18 7.18 -2.21
CA PHE A 56 -10.59 5.85 -2.25
C PHE A 56 -10.10 5.44 -3.64
N PRO A 57 -10.86 5.62 -4.74
CA PRO A 57 -10.37 5.21 -6.06
C PRO A 57 -9.09 5.94 -6.45
N LEU A 58 -9.01 7.24 -6.16
CA LEU A 58 -7.82 8.04 -6.42
C LEU A 58 -6.62 7.55 -5.61
N MET A 59 -6.80 7.30 -4.31
CA MET A 59 -5.74 6.76 -3.45
C MET A 59 -5.29 5.36 -3.88
N TYR A 60 -6.23 4.52 -4.29
CA TYR A 60 -5.94 3.17 -4.76
C TYR A 60 -5.10 3.21 -6.04
N TYR A 61 -5.50 3.99 -7.05
CA TYR A 61 -4.72 4.13 -8.28
C TYR A 61 -3.38 4.83 -8.04
N TYR A 62 -3.33 5.81 -7.13
CA TYR A 62 -2.08 6.43 -6.71
C TYR A 62 -1.13 5.40 -6.08
N ALA A 63 -1.61 4.59 -5.13
CA ALA A 63 -0.84 3.53 -4.50
C ALA A 63 -0.39 2.48 -5.53
N LEU A 64 -1.24 2.16 -6.50
CA LEU A 64 -0.92 1.25 -7.60
C LEU A 64 0.22 1.81 -8.46
N ALA A 65 0.09 3.05 -8.93
CA ALA A 65 1.12 3.71 -9.73
C ALA A 65 2.43 3.82 -8.96
N LEU A 66 2.36 4.21 -7.70
CA LEU A 66 3.52 4.29 -6.81
C LEU A 66 4.19 2.92 -6.65
N SER A 67 3.42 1.84 -6.48
CA SER A 67 3.96 0.49 -6.37
C SER A 67 4.64 0.01 -7.66
N PHE A 68 4.08 0.36 -8.82
CA PHE A 68 4.66 0.04 -10.12
C PHE A 68 5.96 0.80 -10.35
N VAL A 69 5.96 2.13 -10.13
CA VAL A 69 7.15 2.98 -10.27
C VAL A 69 8.23 2.55 -9.27
N GLY A 70 7.85 2.28 -8.01
CA GLY A 70 8.75 1.79 -6.98
C GLY A 70 9.39 0.46 -7.37
N SER A 71 8.60 -0.51 -7.83
CA SER A 71 9.10 -1.80 -8.30
C SER A 71 10.04 -1.66 -9.50
N ALA A 72 9.66 -0.86 -10.50
CA ALA A 72 10.48 -0.60 -11.69
C ALA A 72 11.81 0.07 -11.32
N HIS A 73 11.78 1.11 -10.48
CA HIS A 73 12.98 1.81 -10.03
C HIS A 73 13.94 0.89 -9.28
N ASN A 74 13.42 0.08 -8.34
CA ASN A 74 14.24 -0.85 -7.57
C ASN A 74 14.77 -2.01 -8.43
N CYS A 75 14.00 -2.46 -9.42
CA CYS A 75 14.45 -3.46 -10.38
C CYS A 75 15.60 -2.92 -11.24
N LEU A 76 15.49 -1.68 -11.75
CA LEU A 76 16.57 -1.02 -12.48
C LEU A 76 17.81 -0.81 -11.62
N GLU A 77 17.65 -0.41 -10.34
CA GLU A 77 18.78 -0.30 -9.42
C GLU A 77 19.44 -1.67 -9.20
N PHE A 78 18.65 -2.72 -8.96
CA PHE A 78 19.16 -4.08 -8.79
C PHE A 78 19.94 -4.57 -10.02
N ILE A 79 19.38 -4.39 -11.23
CA ILE A 79 20.05 -4.70 -12.50
C ILE A 79 21.36 -3.90 -12.63
N SER A 80 21.34 -2.61 -12.28
CA SER A 80 22.52 -1.76 -12.39
C SER A 80 23.66 -2.18 -11.45
N ILE A 81 23.31 -2.66 -10.24
CA ILE A 81 24.25 -3.23 -9.28
C ILE A 81 24.82 -4.55 -9.81
N PHE A 82 23.97 -5.41 -10.38
CA PHE A 82 24.38 -6.69 -10.95
C PHE A 82 25.32 -6.51 -12.15
N LEU A 83 25.02 -5.56 -13.03
CA LEU A 83 25.84 -5.19 -14.19
C LEU A 83 27.11 -4.40 -13.82
N LYS A 84 27.41 -4.20 -12.53
CA LYS A 84 28.56 -3.43 -12.02
C LYS A 84 28.69 -2.03 -12.65
N LYS A 85 27.57 -1.40 -13.06
CA LYS A 85 27.64 -0.05 -13.60
C LYS A 85 28.04 0.92 -12.48
N PRO A 86 28.98 1.85 -12.73
CA PRO A 86 29.34 2.87 -11.74
C PRO A 86 28.11 3.74 -11.48
N HIS A 87 27.61 3.71 -10.25
CA HIS A 87 26.47 4.55 -9.87
C HIS A 87 26.91 6.03 -9.74
N PRO A 88 26.19 6.97 -10.35
CA PRO A 88 26.42 8.38 -10.10
C PRO A 88 25.91 8.76 -8.69
N LYS A 89 26.86 9.10 -7.81
CA LYS A 89 26.80 10.21 -6.83
C LYS A 89 25.59 10.38 -5.90
N LYS A 90 24.73 9.39 -5.61
CA LYS A 90 23.73 9.54 -4.51
C LYS A 90 24.35 9.51 -3.09
N THR A 91 25.68 9.38 -2.99
CA THR A 91 26.43 9.00 -1.79
C THR A 91 27.28 10.12 -1.17
N ASN A 92 26.78 11.35 -1.08
CA ASN A 92 27.41 12.30 -0.15
C ASN A 92 26.93 12.11 1.30
N ARG A 93 25.67 11.69 1.53
CA ARG A 93 25.12 11.52 2.89
C ARG A 93 25.63 10.29 3.65
N LEU A 94 25.63 9.11 3.03
CA LEU A 94 26.15 7.88 3.67
C LEU A 94 27.68 7.87 3.86
N ARG A 95 28.40 8.74 3.16
CA ARG A 95 29.87 8.82 3.22
C ARG A 95 30.38 9.62 4.42
N MET A 96 29.49 10.31 5.15
CA MET A 96 29.85 11.03 6.37
C MET A 96 29.96 10.13 7.61
N VAL A 97 29.41 8.91 7.57
CA VAL A 97 29.62 7.93 8.65
C VAL A 97 31.00 7.29 8.46
N LYS A 98 32.05 8.01 8.90
CA LYS A 98 33.48 7.67 8.77
C LYS A 98 33.88 6.27 9.29
N ASN A 99 32.98 5.54 9.96
CA ASN A 99 33.29 4.31 10.68
C ASN A 99 33.04 3.00 9.90
N PHE A 100 32.40 3.03 8.72
CA PHE A 100 32.11 1.80 7.96
C PHE A 100 33.13 1.55 6.84
N LYS A 101 33.69 0.33 6.78
CA LYS A 101 34.55 -0.10 5.67
C LYS A 101 33.74 -0.21 4.37
N ASP A 102 34.33 0.20 3.23
CA ASP A 102 33.67 0.18 1.91
C ASP A 102 33.05 -1.18 1.53
N LYS A 103 33.70 -2.29 1.91
CA LYS A 103 33.17 -3.65 1.67
C LYS A 103 31.86 -3.92 2.43
N GLN A 104 31.71 -3.37 3.64
CA GLN A 104 30.50 -3.53 4.45
C GLN A 104 29.35 -2.67 3.88
N LEU A 105 29.64 -1.42 3.50
CA LEU A 105 28.67 -0.54 2.85
C LEU A 105 28.10 -1.15 1.57
N ARG A 106 28.95 -1.80 0.76
CA ARG A 106 28.50 -2.50 -0.45
C ARG A 106 27.54 -3.66 -0.15
N ARG A 107 27.80 -4.45 0.90
CA ARG A 107 26.92 -5.56 1.32
C ARG A 107 25.58 -5.04 1.82
N PHE A 108 25.58 -4.02 2.68
CA PHE A 108 24.35 -3.38 3.14
C PHE A 108 23.52 -2.80 2.01
N ARG A 109 24.17 -2.21 0.99
CA ARG A 109 23.45 -1.68 -0.17
C ARG A 109 22.75 -2.77 -0.98
N ILE A 110 23.42 -3.91 -1.20
CA ILE A 110 22.81 -5.04 -1.91
C ILE A 110 21.61 -5.57 -1.12
N ILE A 111 21.78 -5.80 0.18
CA ILE A 111 20.71 -6.29 1.07
C ILE A 111 19.54 -5.30 1.10
N GLY A 112 19.81 -4.00 1.25
CA GLY A 112 18.80 -2.95 1.23
C GLY A 112 18.05 -2.88 -0.10
N SER A 113 18.75 -3.00 -1.23
CA SER A 113 18.13 -3.02 -2.56
C SER A 113 17.23 -4.25 -2.76
N ILE A 114 17.65 -5.42 -2.29
CA ILE A 114 16.83 -6.64 -2.33
C ILE A 114 15.59 -6.48 -1.44
N LEU A 115 15.76 -6.01 -0.20
CA LEU A 115 14.63 -5.80 0.72
C LEU A 115 13.62 -4.80 0.15
N MET A 116 14.08 -3.67 -0.39
CA MET A 116 13.20 -2.68 -1.01
C MET A 116 12.51 -3.23 -2.25
N LEU A 117 13.22 -3.95 -3.12
CA LEU A 117 12.61 -4.62 -4.28
C LEU A 117 11.51 -5.59 -3.83
N THR A 118 11.78 -6.44 -2.85
CA THR A 118 10.79 -7.38 -2.31
C THR A 118 9.58 -6.67 -1.68
N ALA A 119 9.80 -5.55 -0.98
CA ALA A 119 8.72 -4.77 -0.41
C ALA A 119 7.81 -4.20 -1.51
N TRP A 120 8.40 -3.57 -2.53
CA TRP A 120 7.65 -2.94 -3.62
C TRP A 120 6.88 -3.95 -4.48
N THR A 121 7.47 -5.12 -4.75
CA THR A 121 6.78 -6.19 -5.47
C THR A 121 5.66 -6.80 -4.63
N LEU A 122 5.84 -6.97 -3.32
CA LEU A 122 4.78 -7.39 -2.41
C LEU A 122 3.63 -6.39 -2.37
N LEU A 123 3.92 -5.08 -2.33
CA LEU A 123 2.89 -4.05 -2.38
C LEU A 123 2.10 -4.11 -3.71
N LEU A 124 2.81 -4.20 -4.83
CA LEU A 124 2.19 -4.32 -6.15
C LEU A 124 1.30 -5.56 -6.23
N TYR A 125 1.80 -6.71 -5.76
CA TYR A 125 1.05 -7.96 -5.68
C TYR A 125 -0.18 -7.84 -4.76
N ALA A 126 -0.02 -7.22 -3.60
CA ALA A 126 -1.09 -7.02 -2.62
C ALA A 126 -2.25 -6.20 -3.21
N LEU A 127 -1.92 -5.13 -3.92
CA LEU A 127 -2.90 -4.32 -4.62
C LEU A 127 -3.52 -5.16 -5.74
N ALA A 128 -2.71 -5.73 -6.65
CA ALA A 128 -3.14 -6.56 -7.78
C ALA A 128 -4.11 -7.69 -7.40
N THR A 129 -3.94 -8.27 -6.21
CA THR A 129 -4.76 -9.38 -5.71
C THR A 129 -5.78 -9.00 -4.64
N LEU A 130 -5.87 -7.72 -4.26
CA LEU A 130 -6.74 -7.21 -3.18
C LEU A 130 -6.51 -7.88 -1.83
N LYS A 131 -5.26 -8.21 -1.51
CA LYS A 131 -4.91 -8.88 -0.27
C LYS A 131 -4.19 -7.91 0.68
N PRO A 132 -4.89 -7.25 1.62
CA PRO A 132 -4.30 -6.24 2.50
C PRO A 132 -3.21 -6.80 3.43
N ASN A 133 -3.18 -8.12 3.63
CA ASN A 133 -2.17 -8.80 4.44
C ASN A 133 -0.76 -8.64 3.87
N TYR A 134 -0.61 -8.59 2.55
CA TYR A 134 0.69 -8.40 1.89
C TYR A 134 1.14 -6.93 1.82
N ILE A 135 0.29 -5.98 2.23
CA ILE A 135 0.67 -4.56 2.36
C ILE A 135 1.48 -4.33 3.66
N ALA A 136 1.25 -5.14 4.71
CA ALA A 136 1.88 -4.94 6.01
C ALA A 136 3.43 -5.03 5.98
N PRO A 137 4.05 -5.99 5.27
CA PRO A 137 5.51 -6.03 5.12
C PRO A 137 6.09 -4.78 4.45
N TRP A 138 5.37 -4.18 3.49
CA TRP A 138 5.82 -2.93 2.87
C TRP A 138 5.78 -1.78 3.88
N LEU A 139 4.69 -1.65 4.65
CA LEU A 139 4.55 -0.61 5.67
C LEU A 139 5.65 -0.69 6.73
N THR A 140 6.01 -1.89 7.19
CA THR A 140 7.06 -2.06 8.21
C THR A 140 8.44 -1.70 7.66
N ILE A 141 8.80 -2.20 6.47
CA ILE A 141 10.08 -1.88 5.83
C ILE A 141 10.17 -0.38 5.52
N TYR A 142 9.09 0.22 5.02
CA TYR A 142 9.05 1.65 4.72
C TYR A 142 9.16 2.52 5.98
N ALA A 143 8.47 2.15 7.06
CA ALA A 143 8.57 2.86 8.33
C ALA A 143 9.98 2.78 8.93
N ILE A 144 10.62 1.59 8.90
CA ILE A 144 11.99 1.41 9.40
C ILE A 144 12.98 2.25 8.58
N THR A 145 12.92 2.15 7.25
CA THR A 145 13.83 2.90 6.36
C THR A 145 13.68 4.40 6.51
N THR A 146 12.44 4.91 6.52
CA THR A 146 12.16 6.34 6.74
C THR A 146 12.63 6.79 8.13
N SER A 147 12.45 5.95 9.16
CA SER A 147 12.91 6.28 10.53
C SER A 147 14.43 6.38 10.61
N ILE A 148 15.16 5.47 9.96
CA ILE A 148 16.63 5.53 9.88
C ILE A 148 17.08 6.79 9.15
N ASP A 149 16.46 7.10 8.02
CA ASP A 149 16.79 8.31 7.26
C ASP A 149 16.51 9.58 8.07
N MET A 150 15.40 9.61 8.82
CA MET A 150 15.07 10.72 9.72
C MET A 150 16.10 10.87 10.83
N LEU A 151 16.51 9.79 11.49
CA LEU A 151 17.54 9.81 12.52
C LEU A 151 18.87 10.33 11.97
N LEU A 152 19.27 9.87 10.79
CA LEU A 152 20.50 10.32 10.13
C LEU A 152 20.44 11.82 9.81
N VAL A 153 19.30 12.33 9.34
CA VAL A 153 19.17 13.76 9.07
C VAL A 153 19.13 14.58 10.36
N VAL A 154 18.49 14.11 11.43
CA VAL A 154 18.51 14.80 12.72
C VAL A 154 19.94 14.88 13.28
N ILE A 155 20.72 13.80 13.19
CA ILE A 155 22.14 13.81 13.57
C ILE A 155 22.92 14.83 12.72
N ASP A 156 22.70 14.84 11.41
CA ASP A 156 23.35 15.78 10.49
C ASP A 156 22.99 17.24 10.82
N ALA A 157 21.72 17.52 11.11
CA ALA A 157 21.26 18.84 11.51
C ALA A 157 21.82 19.29 12.87
N LEU A 158 21.94 18.38 13.84
CA LEU A 158 22.54 18.66 15.15
C LEU A 158 24.04 18.95 15.04
N VAL A 159 24.76 18.23 14.18
CA VAL A 159 26.22 18.37 14.02
C VAL A 159 26.57 19.58 13.14
N ASN A 160 25.86 19.77 12.03
CA ASN A 160 26.20 20.76 11.01
C ASN A 160 25.32 22.02 11.03
N MET A 161 24.35 22.13 11.95
CA MET A 161 23.43 23.27 12.12
C MET A 161 22.82 23.81 10.81
N THR A 162 22.64 22.94 9.82
CA THR A 162 22.13 23.31 8.50
C THR A 162 20.90 22.46 8.18
N THR A 163 19.74 23.12 8.13
CA THR A 163 18.49 22.53 7.63
C THR A 163 18.34 22.90 6.17
N ASP A 164 18.56 21.92 5.29
CA ASP A 164 18.28 22.03 3.86
C ASP A 164 16.76 21.98 3.63
N ASP A 165 16.19 22.96 2.94
CA ASP A 165 14.75 23.03 2.60
C ASP A 165 14.26 21.77 1.84
N SER A 166 15.17 21.07 1.15
CA SER A 166 14.91 19.77 0.53
C SER A 166 14.46 18.69 1.53
N PHE A 167 14.78 18.85 2.81
CA PHE A 167 14.43 17.90 3.87
C PHE A 167 12.93 17.87 4.17
N LEU A 168 12.31 19.04 4.38
CA LEU A 168 10.88 19.13 4.68
C LEU A 168 10.04 18.55 3.56
N PHE A 169 10.42 18.83 2.31
CA PHE A 169 9.74 18.28 1.14
C PHE A 169 9.84 16.75 1.06
N LYS A 170 11.01 16.18 1.34
CA LYS A 170 11.20 14.72 1.38
C LYS A 170 10.36 14.06 2.48
N ILE A 171 10.32 14.65 3.67
CA ILE A 171 9.48 14.15 4.76
C ILE A 171 8.02 14.20 4.36
N LEU A 172 7.55 15.33 3.83
CA LEU A 172 6.16 15.52 3.46
C LEU A 172 5.71 14.47 2.44
N ILE A 173 6.49 14.25 1.38
CA ILE A 173 6.20 13.21 0.38
C ILE A 173 6.19 11.82 1.03
N SER A 174 7.18 11.52 1.88
CA SER A 174 7.28 10.22 2.55
C SER A 174 6.08 9.95 3.45
N SER A 175 5.64 10.96 4.20
CA SER A 175 4.45 10.89 5.03
C SER A 175 3.18 10.71 4.20
N ILE A 176 2.99 11.48 3.13
CA ILE A 176 1.83 11.35 2.24
C ILE A 176 1.74 9.93 1.66
N ASN A 177 2.85 9.39 1.15
CA ASN A 177 2.91 8.03 0.62
C ASN A 177 2.54 6.99 1.68
N PHE A 178 3.09 7.12 2.89
CA PHE A 178 2.81 6.22 3.99
C PHE A 178 1.33 6.24 4.40
N TYR A 179 0.77 7.44 4.60
CA TYR A 179 -0.64 7.59 4.96
C TYR A 179 -1.58 7.11 3.86
N CYS A 180 -1.25 7.33 2.58
CA CYS A 180 -2.04 6.84 1.46
C CYS A 180 -2.08 5.31 1.39
N ILE A 181 -0.96 4.63 1.60
CA ILE A 181 -0.93 3.16 1.56
C ILE A 181 -1.58 2.58 2.82
N LEU A 182 -1.43 3.25 3.97
CA LEU A 182 -2.12 2.89 5.20
C LEU A 182 -3.64 3.02 5.06
N SER A 183 -4.12 4.09 4.42
CA SER A 183 -5.56 4.29 4.20
C SER A 183 -6.12 3.23 3.28
N VAL A 184 -5.47 2.96 2.14
CA VAL A 184 -5.86 1.89 1.21
C VAL A 184 -5.91 0.54 1.91
N ARG A 185 -4.93 0.21 2.75
CA ARG A 185 -4.91 -1.04 3.52
C ARG A 185 -6.10 -1.14 4.48
N ALA A 186 -6.37 -0.08 5.24
CA ALA A 186 -7.44 -0.07 6.22
C ALA A 186 -8.82 -0.16 5.54
N THR A 187 -9.04 0.59 4.46
CA THR A 187 -10.29 0.52 3.68
C THR A 187 -10.49 -0.86 3.06
N LEU A 188 -9.44 -1.46 2.44
CA LEU A 188 -9.54 -2.83 1.91
C LEU A 188 -9.85 -3.84 3.02
N LYS A 189 -9.25 -3.67 4.20
CA LYS A 189 -9.51 -4.56 5.34
C LYS A 189 -10.96 -4.46 5.82
N GLN A 190 -11.50 -3.23 5.96
CA GLN A 190 -12.90 -3.01 6.31
C GLN A 190 -13.87 -3.58 5.26
N LEU A 191 -13.58 -3.37 3.97
CA LEU A 191 -14.39 -3.94 2.89
C LEU A 191 -14.41 -5.46 2.93
N ILE A 192 -13.25 -6.10 3.17
CA ILE A 192 -13.15 -7.56 3.29
C ILE A 192 -13.84 -8.07 4.56
N GLU A 193 -13.75 -7.36 5.68
CA GLU A 193 -14.46 -7.70 6.91
C GLU A 193 -15.99 -7.61 6.72
N PHE A 194 -16.47 -6.68 5.89
CA PHE A 194 -17.90 -6.50 5.64
C PHE A 194 -18.47 -7.45 4.60
N TYR A 195 -17.75 -7.72 3.50
CA TYR A 195 -18.25 -8.49 2.35
C TYR A 195 -17.70 -9.92 2.24
N GLY A 196 -16.67 -10.28 3.00
CA GLY A 196 -16.02 -11.58 2.90
C GLY A 196 -14.91 -11.62 1.84
N TYR A 197 -13.88 -12.43 2.10
CA TYR A 197 -12.62 -12.44 1.33
C TYR A 197 -12.73 -13.04 -0.08
N GLN A 198 -13.68 -13.95 -0.33
CA GLN A 198 -13.80 -14.68 -1.60
C GLN A 198 -14.56 -13.90 -2.68
N ASP A 199 -15.29 -12.85 -2.28
CA ASP A 199 -16.23 -12.17 -3.16
C ASP A 199 -15.72 -10.84 -3.67
N VAL A 200 -14.59 -10.33 -3.14
CA VAL A 200 -14.06 -8.99 -3.46
C VAL A 200 -13.17 -9.01 -4.70
N VAL A 201 -13.53 -8.20 -5.71
CA VAL A 201 -12.94 -8.24 -7.05
C VAL A 201 -12.66 -6.81 -7.58
N TRP A 202 -11.63 -6.69 -8.43
CA TRP A 202 -11.23 -5.45 -9.09
C TRP A 202 -12.25 -4.93 -10.10
N TRP A 203 -12.80 -5.82 -10.91
CA TRP A 203 -13.71 -5.44 -11.97
C TRP A 203 -15.14 -5.42 -11.45
N ILE A 204 -15.94 -4.52 -12.01
CA ILE A 204 -17.39 -4.60 -11.85
C ILE A 204 -17.81 -5.81 -12.68
N LYS A 205 -18.05 -6.95 -12.02
CA LYS A 205 -18.79 -8.03 -12.66
C LYS A 205 -20.26 -7.60 -12.65
N GLU A 206 -20.64 -6.84 -13.67
CA GLU A 206 -22.04 -6.83 -14.09
C GLU A 206 -22.34 -8.24 -14.60
N LYS A 207 -22.61 -9.18 -13.69
CA LYS A 207 -23.44 -10.32 -14.04
C LYS A 207 -24.86 -9.80 -14.11
N PHE A 208 -25.14 -9.20 -15.27
CA PHE A 208 -26.42 -9.40 -15.93
C PHE A 208 -26.74 -10.86 -15.86
N SER A 209 -27.79 -11.13 -15.12
CA SER A 209 -28.54 -12.33 -15.25
C SER A 209 -29.66 -12.03 -16.26
N PRO A 210 -29.90 -12.97 -17.17
CA PRO A 210 -30.80 -14.04 -16.81
C PRO A 210 -30.19 -15.39 -16.48
#